data_AF-A0A9J5ZDJ6-F1
#
_entry.id   AF-A0A9J5ZDJ6-F1
#
_cell.length_a   1.000
_cell.length_b   1.000
_cell.length_c   1.000
_cell.angle_alpha   90.00
_cell.angle_beta   90.00
_cell.angle_gamma   90.00
#
_symmetry.space_group_name_H-M   'P 1'
#
loop_
_entity.id
_entity.type
_entity.pdbx_description
1 polymer ?
#
loop_
_entity_poly.entity_id
_entity_poly.type
_entity_poly.pdbx_seq_one_letter_code
_entity_poly.pdbx_strand_id
1 'polypeptide(L)'
;MDIDEHLSFCGESTNVSSFINGNFKMKMVTDSFYIPKSNKVPLGEDAYFICIEEEIIGVADGVGGWAEEGIDSGEYSRQFVRIAELSIHK
;
A
#
# COMPACT_ATOMS: atom_id res chain seq x y z
N MET A 1 -1.57 2.89 -17.58
CA MET A 1 -2.07 1.69 -16.89
C MET A 1 -2.41 2.15 -15.50
N ASP A 2 -3.68 2.44 -15.31
CA ASP A 2 -4.26 2.93 -14.07
C ASP A 2 -4.12 1.83 -13.01
N ILE A 3 -3.33 2.08 -11.97
CA ILE A 3 -3.12 1.14 -10.85
C ILE A 3 -4.26 1.24 -9.82
N ASP A 4 -5.16 2.22 -9.96
CA ASP A 4 -6.24 2.47 -9.02
C ASP A 4 -7.47 1.58 -9.21
N GLU A 5 -7.60 0.81 -10.30
CA GLU A 5 -8.82 0.04 -10.59
C GLU A 5 -8.81 -1.41 -10.07
N HIS A 6 -7.71 -1.90 -9.49
CA HIS A 6 -7.61 -3.31 -9.05
C HIS A 6 -7.22 -3.58 -7.60
N LEU A 7 -7.18 -2.57 -6.73
CA LEU A 7 -6.98 -2.78 -5.29
C LEU A 7 -8.15 -2.32 -4.41
N SER A 8 -9.28 -1.91 -4.98
CA SER A 8 -10.53 -1.70 -4.25
C SER A 8 -11.32 -3.01 -4.07
N PHE A 9 -10.68 -4.09 -3.62
CA PHE A 9 -11.45 -5.11 -2.91
C PHE A 9 -11.69 -4.58 -1.50
N CYS A 10 -12.76 -3.81 -1.34
CA CYS A 10 -13.36 -3.57 -0.03
C CYS A 10 -13.83 -4.94 0.49
N GLY A 11 -12.92 -5.67 1.15
CA GLY A 11 -13.29 -6.84 1.92
C GLY A 11 -14.44 -6.46 2.84
N GLU A 12 -15.56 -7.17 2.72
CA GLU A 12 -16.74 -6.95 3.55
C GLU A 12 -16.32 -6.82 5.01
N SER A 13 -16.84 -5.78 5.67
CA SER A 13 -16.70 -5.62 7.11
C SER A 13 -17.31 -6.84 7.81
N THR A 14 -16.49 -7.84 8.08
CA THR A 14 -16.83 -8.92 8.99
C THR A 14 -17.09 -8.27 10.35
N ASN A 15 -18.32 -8.45 10.85
CA ASN A 15 -18.84 -7.91 12.10
C ASN A 15 -17.75 -7.81 13.17
N VAL A 16 -17.46 -6.56 13.58
CA VAL A 16 -16.51 -6.21 14.63
C VAL A 16 -17.07 -6.59 16.00
N SER A 17 -17.05 -7.89 16.30
CA SER A 17 -16.86 -8.49 17.63
C SER A 17 -17.22 -9.97 17.59
N SER A 18 -16.32 -10.84 17.13
CA SER A 18 -16.41 -12.25 17.52
C SER A 18 -15.69 -12.40 18.87
N PHE A 19 -16.46 -12.53 19.95
CA PHE A 19 -15.95 -12.97 21.25
C PHE A 19 -15.48 -14.42 21.13
N ILE A 20 -14.29 -14.64 20.57
CA ILE A 20 -13.68 -15.97 20.51
C ILE A 20 -12.96 -16.19 21.83
N ASN A 21 -13.57 -16.98 22.73
CA ASN A 21 -12.97 -17.47 23.97
C ASN A 21 -12.38 -16.38 24.91
N GLY A 22 -13.08 -15.25 25.08
CA GLY A 22 -12.69 -14.24 26.07
C GLY A 22 -11.45 -13.40 25.72
N ASN A 23 -10.91 -13.55 24.51
CA ASN A 23 -9.83 -12.70 23.99
C ASN A 23 -10.39 -11.65 23.03
N PHE A 24 -10.15 -10.37 23.32
CA PHE A 24 -10.40 -9.29 22.36
C PHE A 24 -9.32 -9.33 21.29
N LYS A 25 -9.69 -9.73 20.06
CA LYS A 25 -8.83 -9.57 18.89
C LYS A 25 -9.02 -8.15 18.36
N MET A 26 -7.95 -7.35 18.37
CA MET A 26 -7.93 -6.07 17.66
C MET A 26 -7.97 -6.36 16.16
N LYS A 27 -8.79 -5.61 15.42
CA LYS A 27 -8.89 -5.70 13.97
C LYS A 27 -8.37 -4.41 13.36
N MET A 28 -7.46 -4.51 12.39
CA MET A 28 -7.01 -3.35 11.63
C MET A 28 -8.12 -2.91 10.65
N VAL A 29 -8.52 -1.65 10.73
CA VAL A 29 -9.37 -0.98 9.73
C VAL A 29 -8.50 0.07 9.07
N THR A 30 -8.36 0.00 7.76
CA THR A 30 -7.42 0.85 7.02
C THR A 30 -8.02 1.30 5.69
N ASP A 31 -7.52 2.43 5.22
CA ASP A 31 -7.81 3.05 3.93
C ASP A 31 -6.59 3.89 3.53
N SER A 32 -6.54 4.34 2.29
CA SER A 32 -5.40 5.08 1.76
C SER A 32 -5.83 6.21 0.82
N PHE A 33 -4.99 7.24 0.76
CA PHE A 33 -5.17 8.35 -0.17
C PHE A 33 -3.81 8.82 -0.65
N TYR A 34 -3.68 9.08 -1.95
CA TYR A 34 -2.41 9.43 -2.58
C TYR A 34 -2.47 10.82 -3.19
N ILE A 35 -1.52 11.69 -2.81
CA ILE A 35 -1.38 13.04 -3.36
C ILE A 35 0.07 13.20 -3.85
N PRO A 36 0.34 13.10 -5.16
CA PRO A 36 1.69 13.29 -5.68
C PRO A 36 2.15 14.74 -5.53
N LYS A 37 3.46 14.95 -5.38
CA LYS A 37 4.06 16.28 -5.52
C LYS A 37 3.74 16.83 -6.92
N SER A 38 3.44 18.12 -7.03
CA SER A 38 2.94 18.76 -8.26
C SER A 38 3.87 18.60 -9.47
N ASN A 39 5.18 18.52 -9.25
CA ASN A 39 6.20 18.30 -10.29
C ASN A 39 6.52 16.82 -10.55
N LYS A 40 5.80 15.90 -9.90
CA LYS A 40 5.97 14.43 -9.99
C LYS A 40 4.67 13.73 -10.38
N VAL A 41 3.71 14.49 -10.93
CA VAL A 41 2.44 13.95 -11.42
C VAL A 41 2.63 13.08 -12.67
N PRO A 42 1.75 12.09 -12.92
CA PRO A 42 0.62 11.71 -12.07
C PRO A 42 0.99 10.69 -10.97
N LEU A 43 2.11 9.98 -11.10
CA LEU A 43 2.39 8.79 -10.29
C LEU A 43 3.09 9.07 -8.96
N GLY A 44 3.79 10.20 -8.82
CA GLY A 44 4.64 10.51 -7.68
C GLY A 44 5.84 9.56 -7.51
N GLU A 45 6.52 9.68 -6.37
CA GLU A 45 7.73 8.92 -6.03
C GLU A 45 7.46 7.87 -4.94
N ASP A 46 6.35 7.99 -4.23
CA ASP A 46 5.97 7.10 -3.13
C ASP A 46 5.04 6.00 -3.64
N ALA A 47 5.02 4.86 -2.95
CA ALA A 47 4.10 3.76 -3.22
C ALA A 47 3.68 3.08 -1.91
N TYR A 48 2.55 2.37 -1.92
CA TYR A 48 2.06 1.64 -0.76
C TYR A 48 1.36 0.32 -1.17
N PHE A 49 1.13 -0.55 -0.20
CA PHE A 49 0.22 -1.70 -0.32
C PHE A 49 -0.54 -1.91 0.99
N ILE A 50 -1.71 -2.54 0.92
CA ILE A 50 -2.52 -2.94 2.07
C ILE A 50 -2.89 -4.42 1.88
N CYS A 51 -2.52 -5.27 2.84
CA CYS A 51 -2.97 -6.65 2.93
C CYS A 51 -3.92 -6.79 4.13
N ILE A 52 -5.21 -6.92 3.84
CA ILE A 52 -6.27 -6.93 4.86
C ILE A 52 -6.23 -8.26 5.64
N GLU A 53 -5.94 -9.36 4.94
CA GLU A 53 -5.94 -10.72 5.47
C GLU A 53 -4.90 -10.91 6.59
N GLU A 54 -3.70 -10.39 6.37
CA GLU A 54 -2.58 -10.48 7.31
C GLU A 54 -2.43 -9.22 8.19
N GLU A 55 -3.31 -8.23 8.01
CA GLU A 55 -3.30 -6.95 8.74
C GLU A 55 -1.97 -6.19 8.59
N ILE A 56 -1.44 -6.12 7.35
CA ILE A 56 -0.16 -5.48 7.01
C ILE A 56 -0.37 -4.26 6.10
N ILE A 57 0.36 -3.19 6.38
CA ILE A 57 0.48 -2.02 5.50
C ILE A 57 1.96 -1.79 5.20
N GLY A 58 2.30 -1.54 3.95
CA GLY A 58 3.65 -1.14 3.55
C GLY A 58 3.64 0.16 2.78
N VAL A 59 4.67 0.98 3.00
CA VAL A 59 4.90 2.25 2.30
C VAL A 59 6.37 2.32 1.90
N ALA A 60 6.64 2.86 0.71
CA ALA A 60 7.99 3.13 0.21
C ALA A 60 8.06 4.56 -0.32
N ASP A 61 9.11 5.28 0.08
CA ASP A 61 9.42 6.66 -0.36
C ASP A 61 10.50 6.60 -1.44
N GLY A 62 10.20 7.19 -2.60
CA GLY A 62 11.15 7.27 -3.69
C GLY A 62 12.11 8.43 -3.49
N VAL A 63 13.41 8.14 -3.47
CA VAL A 63 14.45 9.17 -3.27
C VAL A 63 14.50 10.13 -4.47
N GLY A 64 13.88 11.30 -4.35
CA GLY A 64 13.71 12.22 -5.48
C GLY A 64 14.97 12.84 -6.08
N GLY A 65 16.12 12.74 -5.40
CA GLY A 65 17.42 13.14 -5.93
C GLY A 65 17.84 12.34 -7.18
N TRP A 66 17.30 11.13 -7.36
CA TRP A 66 17.52 10.32 -8.57
C TRP A 66 17.01 10.98 -9.85
N ALA A 67 16.10 11.95 -9.74
CA ALA A 67 15.63 12.71 -10.88
C ALA A 67 16.73 13.56 -11.53
N GLU A 68 17.78 13.96 -10.78
CA GLU A 68 18.94 14.68 -11.34
C GLU A 68 19.74 13.81 -12.32
N GLU A 69 19.70 12.50 -12.13
CA GLU A 69 20.30 11.48 -13.00
C GLU A 69 19.31 10.94 -14.05
N GLY A 70 18.11 11.53 -14.15
CA GLY A 70 17.06 11.09 -15.07
C GLY A 70 16.40 9.76 -14.70
N ILE A 71 16.50 9.32 -13.43
CA ILE A 71 15.95 8.06 -12.94
C ILE A 71 14.60 8.31 -12.23
N ASP A 72 13.59 7.51 -12.55
CA ASP A 72 12.29 7.50 -11.85
C ASP A 72 12.41 6.70 -10.54
N SER A 73 12.57 7.41 -9.43
CA SER A 73 12.60 6.82 -8.08
C SER A 73 11.27 6.19 -7.68
N GLY A 74 10.15 6.67 -8.23
CA GLY A 74 8.83 6.09 -8.01
C GLY A 74 8.70 4.70 -8.60
N GLU A 75 9.38 4.41 -9.72
CA GLU A 75 9.38 3.07 -10.30
C GLU A 75 9.99 2.05 -9.35
N TYR A 76 11.08 2.43 -8.68
CA TYR A 76 11.68 1.59 -7.64
C TYR A 76 10.69 1.36 -6.48
N SER A 77 10.08 2.42 -5.95
CA SER A 77 9.11 2.33 -4.85
C SER A 77 7.94 1.40 -5.21
N ARG A 78 7.35 1.56 -6.41
CA ARG A 78 6.22 0.74 -6.90
C ARG A 78 6.59 -0.72 -7.05
N GLN A 79 7.76 -1.03 -7.62
CA GLN A 79 8.24 -2.40 -7.74
C GLN A 79 8.54 -3.02 -6.36
N PHE A 80 9.14 -2.26 -5.46
CA PHE A 80 9.47 -2.70 -4.11
C PHE A 80 8.21 -3.10 -3.32
N VAL A 81 7.19 -2.23 -3.27
CA VAL A 81 5.94 -2.54 -2.55
C VAL A 81 5.22 -3.75 -3.15
N ARG A 82 5.23 -3.91 -4.48
CA ARG A 82 4.64 -5.07 -5.15
C ARG A 82 5.36 -6.37 -4.78
N ILE A 83 6.69 -6.35 -4.73
CA ILE A 83 7.46 -7.54 -4.34
C ILE A 83 7.27 -7.84 -2.84
N ALA A 84 7.19 -6.80 -2.00
CA ALA A 84 6.93 -6.93 -0.58
C ALA A 84 5.56 -7.58 -0.32
N GLU A 85 4.50 -7.11 -0.97
CA GLU A 85 3.17 -7.72 -0.92
C GLU A 85 3.21 -9.21 -1.33
N LEU A 86 3.85 -9.52 -2.47
CA LEU A 86 4.01 -10.90 -2.95
C LEU A 86 4.82 -11.80 -2.02
N SER A 87 5.59 -11.23 -1.09
CA SER A 87 6.40 -11.99 -0.14
C SER A 87 5.62 -12.44 1.10
N ILE A 88 4.44 -11.88 1.35
CA ILE A 88 3.62 -12.17 2.53
C ILE A 88 3.14 -13.63 2.57
N HIS A 89 2.86 -14.22 1.40
CA HIS A 89 2.29 -15.57 1.29
C HIS A 89 3.28 -16.64 0.78
N LYS A 90 4.60 -16.39 0.88
CA LYS A 90 5.65 -17.31 0.40
C LYS A 90 6.27 -18.17 1.49
#